data_AF-F6HQG1-F1
#
_entry.id   AF-F6HQG1-F1
#
_cell.length_a   1.000
_cell.length_b   1.000
_cell.length_c   1.000
_cell.angle_alpha   90.00
_cell.angle_beta   90.00
_cell.angle_gamma   90.00
#
_symmetry.space_group_name_H-M   'P 1'
#
loop_
_entity.id
_entity.type
_entity.pdbx_description
1 polymer ?
#
loop_
_entity_poly.entity_id
_entity_poly.type
_entity_poly.pdbx_seq_one_letter_code
_entity_poly.pdbx_strand_id
1 'polypeptide(L)'
;MEDCIVAGFHIQAGTRLLVNLWKLHRDPRVWLNPLEFQPERFLTKHAGLDVRGRNYELLPFGSGRRVCPGISFALELTHLTLARLLHGFELGAVVDSRVDMTESPGLTALKATPLEVTIVPRLPFELYSYEVA
;
A
#
# COMPACT_ATOMS: atom_id res chain seq x y z
N MET A 1 -2.14 5.65 -30.88
CA MET A 1 -2.92 4.54 -30.27
C MET A 1 -3.56 3.81 -31.42
N GLU A 2 -3.58 2.49 -31.36
CA GLU A 2 -4.09 1.62 -32.43
C GLU A 2 -5.14 0.68 -31.86
N ASP A 3 -5.94 0.09 -32.74
CA ASP A 3 -6.88 -0.98 -32.39
C ASP A 3 -6.10 -2.19 -31.85
N CYS A 4 -6.67 -2.89 -30.87
CA CYS A 4 -6.03 -4.08 -30.31
C CYS A 4 -7.02 -5.14 -29.85
N ILE A 5 -6.51 -6.34 -29.56
CA ILE A 5 -7.31 -7.44 -29.01
C ILE A 5 -6.83 -7.72 -27.59
N VAL A 6 -7.74 -7.67 -26.61
CA VAL A 6 -7.48 -7.99 -25.21
C VAL A 6 -8.43 -9.08 -24.76
N ALA A 7 -7.89 -10.22 -24.31
CA ALA A 7 -8.70 -11.38 -23.89
C ALA A 7 -9.75 -11.82 -24.92
N GLY A 8 -9.45 -11.69 -26.21
CA GLY A 8 -10.36 -12.01 -27.32
C GLY A 8 -11.35 -10.90 -27.70
N PHE A 9 -11.36 -9.77 -26.99
CA PHE A 9 -12.22 -8.63 -27.29
C PHE A 9 -11.47 -7.58 -28.13
N HIS A 10 -12.12 -7.11 -29.20
CA HIS A 10 -11.61 -6.00 -30.00
C HIS A 10 -11.82 -4.66 -29.29
N ILE A 11 -10.75 -3.90 -29.10
CA ILE A 11 -10.75 -2.59 -28.47
C ILE A 11 -10.31 -1.55 -29.51
N GLN A 12 -11.22 -0.63 -29.84
CA GLN A 12 -10.96 0.43 -30.80
C GLN A 12 -9.96 1.45 -30.24
N ALA A 13 -9.14 2.02 -31.13
CA ALA A 13 -8.22 3.10 -30.82
C ALA A 13 -8.95 4.27 -30.15
N GLY A 14 -8.35 4.83 -29.11
CA GLY A 14 -8.94 5.94 -28.34
C GLY A 14 -9.88 5.49 -27.21
N THR A 15 -10.21 4.20 -27.11
CA THR A 15 -10.97 3.67 -25.96
C THR A 15 -10.20 3.89 -24.65
N ARG A 16 -10.86 4.48 -23.65
CA ARG A 16 -10.27 4.67 -22.32
C ARG A 16 -10.29 3.34 -21.55
N LEU A 17 -9.12 2.88 -21.14
CA LEU A 17 -8.96 1.67 -20.33
C LEU A 17 -8.69 2.02 -18.87
N LEU A 18 -9.35 1.30 -17.96
CA LEU A 18 -9.09 1.35 -16.52
C LEU A 18 -8.70 -0.06 -16.04
N VAL A 19 -7.55 -0.15 -15.40
CA VAL A 19 -7.10 -1.39 -14.76
C VAL A 19 -7.72 -1.46 -13.36
N ASN A 20 -8.52 -2.49 -13.09
CA ASN A 20 -9.11 -2.71 -11.78
C ASN A 20 -8.10 -3.37 -10.83
N LEU A 21 -7.16 -2.58 -10.32
CA LEU A 21 -6.13 -3.04 -9.39
C LEU A 21 -6.72 -3.54 -8.07
N TRP A 22 -7.83 -2.94 -7.60
CA TRP A 22 -8.51 -3.36 -6.38
C TRP A 22 -8.95 -4.82 -6.46
N LYS A 23 -9.55 -5.23 -7.59
CA LYS A 23 -9.96 -6.62 -7.85
C LYS A 23 -8.74 -7.54 -8.00
N LEU A 24 -7.71 -7.09 -8.71
CA LEU A 24 -6.49 -7.87 -8.96
C LEU A 24 -5.77 -8.21 -7.65
N HIS A 25 -5.59 -7.23 -6.76
CA HIS A 25 -4.92 -7.41 -5.47
C HIS A 25 -5.76 -8.20 -4.45
N ARG A 26 -7.02 -8.52 -4.77
CA ARG A 26 -7.94 -9.30 -3.94
C ARG A 26 -8.44 -10.58 -4.63
N ASP A 27 -7.81 -10.99 -5.73
CA ASP A 27 -8.21 -12.20 -6.44
C ASP A 27 -7.88 -13.45 -5.62
N PRO A 28 -8.87 -14.25 -5.17
CA PRO A 28 -8.62 -15.44 -4.36
C PRO A 28 -7.87 -16.55 -5.09
N ARG A 29 -7.77 -16.48 -6.43
CA ARG A 29 -6.97 -17.41 -7.23
C ARG A 29 -5.47 -17.17 -7.08
N VAL A 30 -5.09 -15.95 -6.69
CA VAL A 30 -3.69 -15.53 -6.48
C VAL A 30 -3.40 -15.47 -4.98
N TRP A 31 -4.26 -14.77 -4.23
CA TRP A 31 -4.07 -14.46 -2.84
C TRP A 31 -4.93 -15.34 -1.93
N LEU A 32 -4.30 -16.19 -1.11
CA LEU A 32 -5.01 -16.88 -0.02
C LEU A 32 -5.56 -15.83 0.97
N ASN A 33 -6.80 -15.95 1.43
CA ASN A 33 -7.47 -14.99 2.32
C ASN A 33 -7.24 -13.52 1.90
N PRO A 34 -7.71 -13.10 0.71
CA PRO A 34 -7.34 -11.82 0.10
C PRO A 34 -7.81 -10.58 0.87
N LEU A 35 -8.74 -10.75 1.80
CA LEU A 35 -9.30 -9.66 2.61
C LEU A 35 -8.68 -9.57 4.00
N GLU A 36 -7.79 -10.48 4.36
CA GLU A 36 -7.08 -10.48 5.64
C GLU A 36 -5.72 -9.79 5.50
N PHE A 37 -5.37 -8.96 6.50
CA PHE A 37 -4.03 -8.38 6.58
C PHE A 37 -3.05 -9.43 7.09
N GLN A 38 -2.30 -10.05 6.16
CA GLN A 38 -1.32 -11.10 6.47
C GLN A 38 0.05 -10.79 5.83
N PRO A 39 0.92 -10.01 6.48
CA PRO A 39 2.26 -9.69 5.99
C PRO A 39 3.13 -10.92 5.72
N GLU A 40 2.93 -12.02 6.46
CA GLU A 40 3.73 -13.24 6.44
C GLU A 40 3.72 -13.95 5.08
N ARG A 41 2.72 -13.68 4.23
CA ARG A 41 2.67 -14.21 2.86
C ARG A 41 3.84 -13.77 2.00
N PHE A 42 4.41 -12.60 2.30
CA PHE A 42 5.57 -12.04 1.59
C PHE A 42 6.89 -12.59 2.13
N LEU A 43 6.86 -13.38 3.21
CA LEU A 43 8.01 -14.11 3.74
C LEU A 43 8.03 -15.59 3.28
N THR A 44 6.96 -16.05 2.64
CA THR A 44 6.75 -17.46 2.28
C THR A 44 6.43 -17.62 0.80
N LYS A 45 5.17 -17.90 0.43
CA LYS A 45 4.74 -18.22 -0.94
C LYS A 45 5.04 -17.11 -1.95
N HIS A 46 5.04 -15.84 -1.51
CA HIS A 46 5.34 -14.68 -2.34
C HIS A 46 6.68 -14.03 -1.93
N ALA A 47 7.60 -14.82 -1.37
CA ALA A 47 8.96 -14.36 -1.12
C ALA A 47 9.63 -13.95 -2.43
N GLY A 48 10.12 -12.71 -2.50
CA GLY A 48 10.75 -12.15 -3.70
C GLY A 48 9.81 -11.45 -4.68
N LEU A 49 8.51 -11.34 -4.36
CA LEU A 49 7.61 -10.45 -5.11
C LEU A 49 8.12 -9.01 -5.00
N ASP A 50 8.26 -8.32 -6.13
CA ASP A 50 8.55 -6.89 -6.18
C ASP A 50 7.30 -6.06 -6.53
N VAL A 51 7.36 -4.77 -6.24
CA VAL A 51 6.31 -3.80 -6.58
C VAL A 51 6.75 -2.83 -7.68
N ARG A 52 7.81 -3.16 -8.42
CA ARG A 52 8.40 -2.33 -9.49
C ARG A 52 7.77 -2.59 -10.86
N GLY A 53 6.61 -3.23 -10.88
CA GLY A 53 5.78 -3.40 -12.08
C GLY A 53 6.14 -4.62 -12.93
N ARG A 54 6.96 -5.54 -12.42
CA ARG A 54 7.30 -6.82 -13.09
C ARG A 54 6.46 -7.99 -12.61
N ASN A 55 5.96 -7.93 -11.38
CA ASN A 55 5.05 -8.93 -10.82
C ASN A 55 3.59 -8.47 -10.98
N TYR A 56 2.88 -9.02 -11.95
CA TYR A 56 1.50 -8.59 -12.28
C TYR A 56 0.45 -8.94 -11.21
N GLU A 57 0.81 -9.73 -10.20
CA GLU A 57 -0.05 -10.07 -9.07
C GLU A 57 -0.25 -8.87 -8.12
N LEU A 58 0.76 -8.00 -7.99
CA LEU A 58 0.76 -6.84 -7.10
C LEU A 58 1.41 -5.62 -7.81
N LEU A 59 0.58 -4.62 -8.11
CA LEU A 59 0.95 -3.46 -8.93
C LEU A 59 0.53 -2.12 -8.29
N PRO A 60 0.93 -1.81 -7.04
CA PRO A 60 0.54 -0.57 -6.37
C PRO A 60 1.04 0.69 -7.10
N PHE A 61 2.09 0.54 -7.92
CA PHE A 61 2.67 1.61 -8.71
C PHE A 61 2.43 1.47 -10.23
N GLY A 62 1.56 0.55 -10.65
CA GLY A 62 1.32 0.23 -12.05
C GLY A 62 2.46 -0.53 -12.72
N SER A 63 2.50 -0.52 -14.05
CA SER A 63 3.50 -1.22 -14.87
C SER A 63 3.66 -0.56 -16.25
N GLY A 64 4.70 -0.96 -16.98
CA GLY A 64 4.96 -0.54 -18.36
C GLY A 64 5.27 0.95 -18.50
N ARG A 65 4.94 1.53 -19.67
CA ARG A 65 5.28 2.92 -20.02
C ARG A 65 4.64 4.00 -19.14
N ARG A 66 3.64 3.64 -18.33
CA ARG A 66 2.90 4.55 -17.44
C ARG A 66 3.05 4.16 -15.97
N VAL A 67 4.07 3.36 -15.64
CA VAL A 67 4.45 3.06 -14.27
C VAL A 67 4.77 4.35 -13.51
N CYS A 68 4.45 4.39 -12.21
CA CYS A 68 4.74 5.54 -11.36
C CYS A 68 6.24 5.85 -11.42
N PRO A 69 6.65 7.08 -11.81
CA PRO A 69 8.07 7.45 -11.83
C PRO A 69 8.65 7.59 -10.41
N GLY A 70 7.80 7.71 -9.39
CA GLY A 70 8.18 7.91 -7.99
C GLY A 70 8.36 6.62 -7.17
N ILE A 71 8.39 5.42 -7.77
CA ILE A 71 8.46 4.14 -7.03
C ILE A 71 9.59 4.12 -6.01
N SER A 72 10.82 4.39 -6.44
CA SER A 72 11.99 4.30 -5.55
C SER A 72 11.88 5.27 -4.38
N PHE A 73 11.45 6.50 -4.64
CA PHE A 73 11.25 7.51 -3.59
C PHE A 73 10.15 7.10 -2.61
N ALA A 74 9.00 6.65 -3.12
CA ALA A 74 7.87 6.23 -2.29
C ALA A 74 8.24 5.05 -1.38
N LEU A 75 8.99 4.06 -1.89
CA LEU A 75 9.44 2.92 -1.11
C LEU A 75 10.38 3.34 0.02
N GLU A 76 11.41 4.15 -0.28
CA GLU A 76 12.36 4.59 0.74
C GLU A 76 11.70 5.46 1.81
N LEU A 77 10.83 6.40 1.39
CA LEU A 77 10.12 7.25 2.34
C LEU A 77 9.17 6.44 3.23
N THR A 78 8.49 5.43 2.67
CA THR A 78 7.58 4.56 3.43
C THR A 78 8.35 3.74 4.45
N HIS A 79 9.45 3.09 4.04
CA HIS A 79 10.27 2.30 4.96
C HIS A 79 10.87 3.16 6.07
N LEU A 80 11.44 4.33 5.73
CA LEU A 80 12.03 5.22 6.71
C LEU A 80 10.98 5.77 7.69
N THR A 81 9.82 6.19 7.19
CA THR A 81 8.73 6.70 8.03
C THR A 81 8.24 5.62 8.99
N LEU A 82 7.96 4.42 8.47
CA LEU A 82 7.48 3.31 9.29
C LEU A 82 8.52 2.88 10.32
N ALA A 83 9.79 2.75 9.92
CA ALA A 83 10.87 2.39 10.84
C ALA A 83 11.03 3.41 11.96
N ARG A 84 10.99 4.72 11.65
CA ARG A 84 11.06 5.79 12.66
C ARG A 84 9.88 5.76 13.61
N LEU A 85 8.66 5.58 13.10
CA LEU A 85 7.46 5.50 13.94
C LEU A 85 7.50 4.30 14.89
N LEU A 86 7.80 3.11 14.36
CA LEU A 86 7.85 1.88 15.15
C LEU A 86 9.02 1.86 16.15
N HIS A 87 10.17 2.44 15.78
CA HIS A 87 11.34 2.53 16.64
C HIS A 87 11.16 3.55 17.77
N GLY A 88 10.55 4.70 17.48
CA GLY A 88 10.41 5.79 18.44
C GLY A 88 9.20 5.67 19.35
N PHE A 89 8.12 5.03 18.89
CA PHE A 89 6.83 5.12 19.54
C PHE A 89 6.11 3.77 19.66
N GLU A 90 5.30 3.66 20.70
CA GLU A 90 4.21 2.70 20.79
C GLU A 90 2.94 3.36 20.25
N LEU A 91 2.31 2.68 19.29
CA LEU A 91 1.11 3.12 18.60
C LEU A 91 -0.08 2.32 19.13
N GLY A 92 -1.12 3.01 19.61
CA GLY A 92 -2.35 2.41 20.12
C GLY A 92 -3.59 3.04 19.48
N ALA A 93 -4.73 2.37 19.61
CA ALA A 93 -6.02 2.97 19.27
C ALA A 93 -6.53 3.82 20.45
N VAL A 94 -7.22 4.93 20.17
CA VAL A 94 -7.80 5.81 21.22
C VAL A 94 -8.93 5.12 21.99
N VAL A 95 -9.58 4.13 21.38
CA VAL A 95 -10.67 3.35 21.96
C VAL A 95 -10.39 1.87 21.71
N ASP A 96 -10.73 1.00 22.66
CA ASP A 96 -10.68 -0.48 22.51
C ASP A 96 -11.65 -1.03 21.44
N SER A 97 -12.31 -0.16 20.69
CA SER A 97 -13.20 -0.51 19.58
C SER A 97 -12.42 -0.72 18.29
N ARG A 98 -12.96 -1.58 17.42
CA ARG A 98 -12.42 -1.81 16.08
C ARG A 98 -12.35 -0.51 15.28
N VAL A 99 -11.17 -0.22 14.73
CA VAL A 99 -10.96 0.91 13.80
C VAL A 99 -11.85 0.72 12.57
N ASP A 100 -12.68 1.72 12.25
CA ASP A 100 -13.48 1.75 11.02
C ASP A 100 -12.56 1.88 9.81
N MET A 101 -12.55 0.88 8.92
CA MET A 101 -11.71 0.84 7.71
C MET A 101 -12.48 1.17 6.43
N THR A 102 -13.67 1.77 6.54
CA THR A 102 -14.46 2.21 5.38
C THR A 102 -13.66 3.17 4.51
N GLU A 103 -13.68 2.95 3.20
CA GLU A 103 -12.96 3.75 2.20
C GLU A 103 -13.83 4.92 1.71
N SER A 104 -13.24 6.09 1.52
CA SER A 104 -13.89 7.22 0.83
C SER A 104 -13.84 7.03 -0.69
N PRO A 105 -14.81 7.55 -1.46
CA PRO A 105 -14.75 7.54 -2.91
C PRO A 105 -13.53 8.31 -3.44
N GLY A 106 -12.76 7.72 -4.35
CA GLY A 106 -11.60 8.40 -4.94
C GLY A 106 -10.70 7.50 -5.77
N LEU A 107 -9.64 8.09 -6.35
CA LEU A 107 -8.60 7.35 -7.06
C LEU A 107 -7.67 6.58 -6.11
N THR A 108 -7.53 7.09 -4.89
CA THR A 108 -6.77 6.48 -3.79
C THR A 108 -7.72 5.91 -2.76
N ALA A 109 -7.31 4.82 -2.08
CA ALA A 109 -8.07 4.20 -1.00
C ALA A 109 -7.87 4.97 0.32
N LEU A 110 -8.40 6.19 0.39
CA LEU A 110 -8.40 6.99 1.62
C LEU A 110 -9.47 6.47 2.57
N LYS A 111 -9.26 6.64 3.88
CA LYS A 111 -10.29 6.34 4.88
C LYS A 111 -11.43 7.34 4.79
N ALA A 112 -12.66 6.86 4.98
CA ALA A 112 -13.86 7.70 5.04
C ALA A 112 -13.89 8.59 6.28
N THR A 113 -13.28 8.15 7.37
CA THR A 113 -13.16 8.85 8.64
C THR A 113 -11.68 8.99 9.02
N PRO A 114 -11.26 10.11 9.67
CA PRO A 114 -9.90 10.26 10.17
C PRO A 114 -9.48 9.10 11.08
N LEU A 115 -8.21 8.68 10.98
CA LEU A 115 -7.65 7.71 11.90
C LEU A 115 -7.18 8.42 13.17
N GLU A 116 -7.74 8.05 14.31
CA GLU A 116 -7.28 8.50 15.62
C GLU A 116 -6.39 7.44 16.27
N VAL A 117 -5.21 7.86 16.73
CA VAL A 117 -4.21 6.98 17.37
C VAL A 117 -3.64 7.65 18.61
N THR A 118 -3.29 6.85 19.61
CA THR A 118 -2.40 7.25 20.70
C THR A 118 -0.97 6.96 20.30
N ILE A 119 -0.07 7.90 20.59
CA ILE A 119 1.36 7.75 20.31
C ILE A 119 2.11 8.01 21.61
N VAL A 120 2.85 7.02 22.09
CA VAL A 120 3.64 7.11 23.34
C VAL A 120 5.12 6.92 23.00
N PRO A 121 6.02 7.85 23.36
CA PRO A 121 7.45 7.65 23.19
C PRO A 121 7.92 6.39 23.90
N ARG A 122 8.74 5.56 23.23
CA ARG A 122 9.28 4.32 23.82
C ARG A 122 10.36 4.59 24.86
N LEU A 123 11.10 5.68 24.72
CA LEU A 123 12.15 6.06 25.65
C LEU A 123 11.67 7.19 26.59
N PRO A 124 12.31 7.35 27.76
CA PRO A 124 12.12 8.52 28.60
C PRO A 124 12.41 9.83 27.84
N PHE A 125 11.69 10.90 28.19
CA PHE A 125 11.76 12.19 27.50
C PHE A 125 13.17 12.79 27.50
N GLU A 126 13.92 12.55 28.57
CA GLU A 126 15.28 13.05 28.80
C GLU A 126 16.29 12.54 27.75
N LEU A 127 15.99 11.41 27.11
CA LEU A 127 16.82 10.85 26.04
C LEU A 127 16.50 11.45 24.65
N TYR A 128 15.42 12.23 24.55
CA TYR A 128 15.06 12.96 23.33
C TYR A 128 15.39 14.45 23.41
N SER A 129 15.60 14.98 24.62
CA SER A 129 16.11 16.33 24.81
C SER A 129 17.59 16.40 24.43
N TYR A 130 17.89 17.01 23.28
CA TYR A 130 19.24 17.47 23.00
C TYR A 130 19.53 18.66 23.93
N GLU A 131 20.31 18.45 24.99
CA GLU A 131 21.01 19.55 25.65
C GLU A 131 22.03 20.10 24.63
N VAL A 132 21.78 21.31 24.16
CA VAL A 132 22.78 22.09 23.43
C VAL A 132 23.84 22.49 24.45
N ALA A 133 24.94 21.74 24.48
CA ALA A 133 26.18 22.16 25.13
C ALA A 133 26.86 23.27 24.32
#